data_AF-A0A2V6WK27-F1
#
_entry.id   AF-A0A2V6WK27-F1
#
_cell.length_a   1.000
_cell.length_b   1.000
_cell.length_c   1.000
_cell.angle_alpha   90.00
_cell.angle_beta   90.00
_cell.angle_gamma   90.00
#
_symmetry.space_group_name_H-M   'P 1'
#
loop_
_entity.id
_entity.type
_entity.pdbx_description
1 polymer ?
#
loop_
_entity_poly.entity_id
_entity_poly.type
_entity_poly.pdbx_seq_one_letter_code
_entity_poly.pdbx_strand_id
1 'polypeptide(L)'
;MGRYIVRRLLQALPLLFAISVASFAILKATPGGPLAAYEGNPSFTEEDRLRLEHAFGLDRPLPIQYLSWLGSFLTGDWGYGFASHQPVLTLIGERLPNTLLLMGSVFVVVLLFAIPIGVTTALKQYSVYDHAVTG
;
A
#
# COMPACT_ATOMS: atom_id res chain seq x y z
N MET A 1 20.60 -18.29 7.47
CA MET A 1 19.33 -17.82 6.86
C MET A 1 18.40 -17.14 7.85
N GLY A 2 18.04 -17.74 9.00
CA GLY A 2 17.13 -17.11 9.98
C GLY A 2 17.52 -15.70 10.45
N ARG A 3 18.79 -15.48 10.82
CA ARG A 3 19.31 -14.14 11.21
C ARG A 3 19.15 -13.09 10.09
N TYR A 4 19.26 -13.49 8.84
CA TYR A 4 19.09 -12.60 7.69
C TYR A 4 17.60 -12.24 7.49
N ILE A 5 16.71 -13.23 7.56
CA ILE A 5 15.26 -13.02 7.47
C ILE A 5 14.78 -12.08 8.58
N VAL A 6 15.17 -12.34 9.83
CA VAL A 6 14.81 -11.50 10.97
C VAL A 6 15.32 -10.08 10.79
N ARG A 7 16.58 -9.89 10.40
CA ARG A 7 17.14 -8.56 10.13
C ARG A 7 16.33 -7.82 9.04
N ARG A 8 15.91 -8.51 7.99
CA ARG A 8 15.14 -7.93 6.89
C ARG A 8 13.71 -7.58 7.30
N LEU A 9 13.06 -8.41 8.11
CA LEU A 9 11.75 -8.10 8.68
C LEU A 9 11.81 -6.90 9.63
N LEU A 10 12.85 -6.83 10.47
CA LEU A 10 13.06 -5.68 11.35
C LEU A 10 13.33 -4.39 10.56
N GLN A 11 14.03 -4.46 9.43
CA GLN A 11 14.22 -3.32 8.52
C GLN A 11 12.93 -2.90 7.81
N ALA A 12 12.01 -3.84 7.57
CA ALA A 12 10.72 -3.54 6.97
C ALA A 12 9.78 -2.80 7.93
N LEU A 13 9.90 -3.04 9.25
CA LEU A 13 9.02 -2.41 10.25
C LEU A 13 9.04 -0.86 10.20
N PRO A 14 10.18 -0.16 10.23
CA PRO A 14 10.21 1.29 10.09
C PRO A 14 9.60 1.79 8.79
N LEU A 15 9.83 1.07 7.68
CA LEU A 15 9.30 1.43 6.37
C LEU A 15 7.77 1.29 6.35
N LEU A 16 7.25 0.16 6.82
CA LEU A 16 5.81 -0.08 6.91
C LEU A 16 5.14 0.92 7.86
N PHE A 17 5.78 1.24 8.98
CA PHE A 17 5.32 2.27 9.89
C PHE A 17 5.25 3.63 9.20
N ALA A 18 6.32 4.06 8.52
CA ALA A 18 6.36 5.32 7.77
C ALA A 18 5.26 5.38 6.69
N ILE A 19 5.08 4.30 5.91
CA ILE A 19 4.02 4.21 4.91
C ILE A 19 2.64 4.31 5.57
N SER A 20 2.40 3.61 6.68
CA SER A 20 1.11 3.64 7.37
C SER A 20 0.76 5.04 7.89
N VAL A 21 1.74 5.76 8.47
CA VAL A 21 1.56 7.13 8.94
C VAL A 21 1.31 8.07 7.76
N ALA A 22 2.06 7.90 6.67
CA ALA A 22 1.87 8.69 5.44
C ALA A 22 0.48 8.46 4.85
N SER A 23 0.02 7.21 4.73
CA SER A 23 -1.32 6.88 4.24
C SER A 23 -2.42 7.45 5.14
N PHE A 24 -2.26 7.37 6.46
CA PHE A 24 -3.19 7.98 7.42
C PHE A 24 -3.25 9.50 7.26
N ALA A 25 -2.08 10.15 7.10
CA ALA A 25 -1.99 11.58 6.89
C ALA A 25 -2.65 12.01 5.56
N ILE A 26 -2.43 11.27 4.47
CA ILE A 26 -3.05 11.53 3.16
C ILE A 26 -4.57 11.40 3.26
N LEU A 27 -5.08 10.35 3.91
CA LEU A 27 -6.52 10.16 4.10
C LEU A 27 -7.14 11.32 4.89
N LYS A 28 -6.45 11.80 5.94
CA LYS A 28 -6.92 12.95 6.74
C LYS A 28 -6.78 14.29 6.03
N ALA A 29 -5.81 14.44 5.14
CA ALA A 29 -5.61 15.63 4.33
C ALA A 29 -6.57 15.71 3.13
N THR A 30 -7.29 14.63 2.83
CA THR A 30 -8.29 14.61 1.76
C THR A 30 -9.45 15.53 2.13
N PRO A 31 -9.91 16.44 1.23
CA PRO A 31 -11.10 17.26 1.47
C PRO A 31 -12.31 16.41 1.86
N GLY A 32 -13.01 16.76 2.94
CA GLY A 32 -14.10 15.95 3.51
C GLY A 32 -13.65 14.79 4.42
N GLY A 33 -12.35 14.54 4.52
CA GLY A 33 -11.76 13.51 5.38
C GLY A 33 -12.21 12.07 5.03
N PRO A 34 -12.17 11.13 5.99
CA PRO A 34 -12.60 9.75 5.77
C PRO A 34 -14.07 9.62 5.35
N LEU A 35 -14.91 10.60 5.72
CA LEU A 35 -16.33 10.62 5.40
C LEU A 35 -16.65 11.29 4.06
N ALA A 36 -15.64 11.81 3.35
CA ALA A 36 -15.80 12.38 2.00
C ALA A 36 -16.49 11.41 1.03
N ALA A 37 -16.30 10.09 1.24
CA ALA A 37 -16.97 9.06 0.47
C ALA A 37 -18.51 9.11 0.54
N TYR A 38 -19.08 9.72 1.58
CA TYR A 38 -20.51 9.87 1.79
C TYR A 38 -21.06 11.22 1.30
N GLU A 39 -20.20 12.21 1.02
CA GLU A 39 -20.62 13.58 0.64
C GLU A 39 -21.40 13.62 -0.68
N GLY A 40 -21.24 12.62 -1.56
CA GLY A 40 -21.99 12.50 -2.82
C GLY A 40 -23.41 11.95 -2.67
N ASN A 41 -23.83 11.53 -1.47
CA ASN A 41 -25.15 10.95 -1.22
C ASN A 41 -26.14 12.02 -0.75
N PRO A 42 -27.21 12.34 -1.52
CA PRO A 42 -28.21 13.35 -1.15
C PRO A 42 -28.97 13.04 0.16
N SER A 43 -28.96 11.78 0.60
CA SER A 43 -29.59 11.33 1.84
C SER A 43 -28.64 11.38 3.04
N PHE A 44 -27.38 11.76 2.87
CA PHE A 44 -26.42 11.86 3.96
C PHE A 44 -26.66 13.14 4.75
N THR A 45 -27.23 13.00 5.95
CA THR A 45 -27.54 14.14 6.81
C THR A 45 -26.39 14.48 7.74
N GLU A 46 -26.39 15.70 8.28
CA GLU A 46 -25.42 16.13 9.29
C GLU A 46 -25.47 15.27 10.56
N GLU A 47 -26.66 14.75 10.91
CA GLU A 47 -26.83 13.82 12.03
C GLU A 47 -26.13 12.48 11.76
N ASP A 48 -26.19 11.98 10.53
CA ASP A 48 -25.47 10.77 10.13
C ASP A 48 -23.96 10.99 10.13
N ARG A 49 -23.50 12.19 9.72
CA ARG A 49 -22.09 12.60 9.80
C ARG A 49 -21.58 12.52 11.23
N LEU A 50 -22.25 13.17 12.18
CA LEU A 50 -21.87 13.16 13.59
C LEU A 50 -21.92 11.74 14.19
N ARG A 51 -22.92 10.94 13.83
CA ARG A 51 -23.05 9.55 14.28
C ARG A 51 -21.87 8.70 13.80
N LEU A 52 -21.48 8.83 12.53
CA LEU A 52 -20.36 8.10 11.97
C LEU A 52 -19.02 8.61 12.49
N GLU A 53 -18.85 9.92 12.68
CA GLU A 53 -17.65 10.48 13.31
C GLU A 53 -17.40 9.87 14.67
N HIS A 54 -18.44 9.80 15.51
CA HIS A 54 -18.30 9.21 16.83
C HIS A 54 -18.10 7.68 16.77
N ALA A 55 -18.84 6.98 15.88
CA ALA A 55 -18.72 5.53 15.71
C ALA A 55 -17.32 5.09 15.25
N PHE A 56 -16.70 5.85 14.34
CA PHE A 56 -15.34 5.60 13.87
C PHE A 56 -14.25 6.27 14.72
N GLY A 57 -14.63 6.98 15.80
CA GLY A 57 -13.70 7.68 16.67
C GLY A 57 -12.97 8.85 16.00
N LEU A 58 -13.54 9.42 14.93
CA LEU A 58 -12.96 10.55 14.19
C LEU A 58 -12.98 11.86 14.98
N ASP A 59 -13.76 11.91 16.05
CA ASP A 59 -13.86 12.98 17.05
C ASP A 59 -12.69 13.00 18.06
N ARG A 60 -11.89 11.93 18.13
CA ARG A 60 -10.78 11.81 19.08
C ARG A 60 -9.51 12.54 18.60
N PRO A 61 -8.54 12.86 19.47
CA PRO A 61 -7.24 13.36 19.05
C PRO A 61 -6.54 12.44 18.03
N LEU A 62 -5.88 13.01 17.02
CA LEU A 62 -5.25 12.26 15.90
C LEU A 62 -4.35 11.08 16.35
N PRO A 63 -3.50 11.21 17.38
CA PRO A 63 -2.68 10.09 17.82
C PRO A 63 -3.51 8.90 18.32
N ILE A 64 -4.64 9.18 18.99
CA ILE A 64 -5.53 8.13 19.50
C ILE A 64 -6.22 7.42 18.35
N GLN A 65 -6.66 8.16 17.32
CA GLN A 65 -7.27 7.58 16.11
C GLN A 65 -6.31 6.62 15.39
N TYR A 66 -5.05 7.04 15.22
CA TYR A 66 -4.05 6.22 14.57
C TYR A 66 -3.73 4.97 15.40
N LEU A 67 -3.55 5.11 16.72
CA LEU A 67 -3.25 3.99 17.60
C LEU A 67 -4.41 2.99 17.70
N SER A 68 -5.66 3.46 17.73
CA SER A 68 -6.84 2.58 17.73
C SER A 68 -6.94 1.80 16.42
N TRP A 69 -6.75 2.49 15.28
CA TRP A 69 -6.76 1.86 13.96
C TRP A 69 -5.62 0.83 13.81
N LEU A 70 -4.40 1.20 14.23
CA LEU A 70 -3.24 0.31 14.17
C LEU A 70 -3.44 -0.91 15.09
N GLY A 71 -4.02 -0.72 16.27
CA GLY A 71 -4.39 -1.80 17.18
C GLY A 71 -5.35 -2.79 16.54
N SER A 72 -6.47 -2.32 15.99
CA SER A 72 -7.44 -3.15 15.27
C SER A 72 -6.77 -3.92 14.13
N PHE A 73 -5.98 -3.22 13.30
CA PHE A 73 -5.27 -3.81 12.17
C PHE A 73 -4.35 -4.97 12.60
N LEU A 74 -3.55 -4.76 13.66
CA LEU A 74 -2.64 -5.78 14.19
C LEU A 74 -3.38 -6.97 14.83
N THR A 75 -4.60 -6.77 15.34
CA THR A 75 -5.45 -7.85 15.87
C THR A 75 -6.22 -8.61 14.80
N GLY A 76 -6.12 -8.22 13.53
CA GLY A 76 -6.79 -8.88 12.42
C GLY A 76 -8.13 -8.24 12.01
N ASP A 77 -8.53 -7.15 12.66
CA ASP A 77 -9.65 -6.32 12.20
C ASP A 77 -9.13 -5.21 11.27
N TRP A 78 -9.26 -5.44 9.97
CA TRP A 78 -8.77 -4.52 8.94
C TRP A 78 -9.83 -3.48 8.56
N GLY A 79 -11.04 -3.61 9.11
CA GLY A 79 -12.16 -2.72 8.86
C GLY A 79 -12.73 -2.78 7.44
N TYR A 80 -13.42 -1.71 7.08
CA TYR A 80 -14.13 -1.54 5.82
C TYR A 80 -13.55 -0.37 5.04
N GLY A 81 -13.57 -0.46 3.71
CA GLY A 81 -13.22 0.66 2.84
C GLY A 81 -14.31 1.74 2.88
N PHE A 82 -13.93 3.00 3.16
CA PHE A 82 -14.88 4.12 3.19
C PHE A 82 -15.58 4.37 1.86
N ALA A 83 -14.88 4.20 0.73
CA ALA A 83 -15.46 4.39 -0.60
C ALA A 83 -16.25 3.17 -1.10
N SER A 84 -15.69 1.97 -0.93
CA SER A 84 -16.25 0.74 -1.48
C SER A 84 -17.27 0.06 -0.56
N HIS A 85 -17.35 0.45 0.72
CA HIS A 85 -18.28 -0.10 1.71
C HIS A 85 -18.13 -1.62 1.91
N GLN A 86 -16.94 -2.16 1.66
CA GLN A 86 -16.64 -3.58 1.72
C GLN A 86 -15.45 -3.87 2.63
N PRO A 87 -15.34 -5.08 3.19
CA PRO A 87 -14.18 -5.48 3.98
C PRO A 87 -12.88 -5.28 3.20
N VAL A 88 -11.87 -4.70 3.86
CA VAL A 88 -10.57 -4.41 3.20
C VAL A 88 -9.91 -5.67 2.65
N LEU A 89 -10.04 -6.81 3.33
CA LEU A 89 -9.51 -8.09 2.87
C LEU A 89 -10.11 -8.55 1.53
N THR A 90 -11.41 -8.33 1.34
CA THR A 90 -12.08 -8.65 0.07
C THR A 90 -11.53 -7.78 -1.06
N LEU A 91 -11.38 -6.48 -0.82
CA LEU A 91 -10.80 -5.55 -1.80
C LEU A 91 -9.37 -5.96 -2.19
N ILE A 92 -8.54 -6.36 -1.21
CA ILE A 92 -7.20 -6.86 -1.49
C ILE A 92 -7.29 -8.11 -2.35
N GLY A 93 -8.17 -9.06 -2.01
CA GLY A 93 -8.38 -10.28 -2.77
C GLY A 93 -8.81 -10.04 -4.22
N GLU A 94 -9.66 -9.05 -4.47
CA GLU A 94 -10.11 -8.69 -5.83
C GLU A 94 -9.01 -8.03 -6.66
N ARG A 95 -8.09 -7.28 -6.01
CA ARG A 95 -7.02 -6.55 -6.69
C ARG A 95 -5.76 -7.39 -6.90
N LEU A 96 -5.52 -8.36 -6.01
CA LEU A 96 -4.32 -9.19 -6.01
C LEU A 96 -4.03 -9.88 -7.36
N PRO A 97 -5.01 -10.52 -8.05
CA PRO A 97 -4.75 -11.22 -9.31
C PRO A 97 -4.23 -10.29 -10.41
N ASN A 98 -4.79 -9.07 -10.50
CA ASN A 98 -4.38 -8.09 -11.50
C ASN A 98 -2.96 -7.59 -11.23
N THR A 99 -2.60 -7.34 -9.97
CA THR A 99 -1.23 -6.97 -9.60
C THR A 99 -0.25 -8.10 -9.90
N LEU A 100 -0.61 -9.35 -9.59
CA LEU A 100 0.23 -10.51 -9.89
C LEU A 100 0.43 -10.71 -11.40
N LEU A 101 -0.63 -10.53 -12.20
CA LEU A 101 -0.54 -10.60 -13.66
C LEU A 101 0.36 -9.50 -14.22
N LEU A 102 0.18 -8.27 -13.75
CA LEU A 102 1.01 -7.13 -14.19
C LEU A 102 2.47 -7.32 -13.78
N MET A 103 2.76 -7.63 -12.52
CA MET A 103 4.13 -7.85 -12.05
C MET A 103 4.76 -9.06 -12.73
N GLY A 104 4.00 -10.15 -12.88
CA GLY A 104 4.47 -11.37 -13.53
C GLY A 104 4.82 -11.14 -15.00
N SER A 105 3.98 -10.40 -15.74
CA SER A 105 4.25 -10.09 -17.15
C SER A 105 5.50 -9.20 -17.29
N VAL A 106 5.62 -8.15 -16.47
CA VAL A 106 6.82 -7.29 -16.43
C VAL A 106 8.05 -8.12 -16.07
N PHE A 107 7.96 -9.01 -15.08
CA PHE A 107 9.07 -9.85 -14.67
C PHE A 107 9.55 -10.76 -15.79
N VAL A 108 8.63 -11.40 -16.52
CA VAL A 108 8.97 -12.23 -17.69
C VAL A 108 9.66 -11.40 -18.76
N VAL A 109 9.12 -10.23 -19.11
CA VAL A 109 9.73 -9.33 -20.11
C VAL A 109 11.13 -8.90 -19.66
N VAL A 110 11.29 -8.49 -18.40
CA VAL A 110 12.58 -8.10 -17.83
C VAL A 110 13.57 -9.26 -17.93
N LEU A 111 13.19 -10.48 -17.56
CA LEU A 111 14.10 -11.63 -17.68
C LEU A 111 14.48 -11.93 -19.13
N LEU A 112 13.52 -11.82 -20.06
CA LEU A 112 13.76 -12.06 -21.49
C LEU A 112 14.80 -11.10 -22.07
N PHE A 113 14.89 -9.87 -21.58
CA PHE A 113 15.89 -8.89 -22.05
C PHE A 113 17.14 -8.85 -21.17
N ALA A 114 16.98 -8.82 -19.85
CA ALA A 114 18.08 -8.69 -18.90
C ALA A 114 19.03 -9.88 -18.94
N ILE A 115 18.53 -11.11 -19.15
CA ILE A 115 19.40 -12.30 -19.23
C ILE A 115 20.28 -12.26 -20.48
N PRO A 116 19.77 -12.14 -21.73
CA PRO A 116 20.62 -12.06 -22.91
C PRO A 116 21.58 -10.88 -22.88
N ILE A 117 21.11 -9.70 -22.44
CA ILE A 117 21.95 -8.51 -22.32
C ILE A 117 23.06 -8.78 -21.30
N GLY A 118 22.73 -9.26 -20.10
CA GLY A 118 23.71 -9.57 -19.06
C GLY A 118 24.74 -10.63 -19.50
N VAL A 119 24.31 -11.68 -20.21
CA VAL A 119 25.20 -12.73 -20.72
C VAL A 119 26.10 -12.20 -21.83
N THR A 120 25.58 -11.43 -22.78
CA THR A 120 26.38 -10.87 -23.90
C THR A 120 27.39 -9.84 -23.41
N THR A 121 27.03 -9.00 -22.45
CA THR A 121 27.95 -8.07 -21.78
C THR A 121 29.05 -8.82 -21.03
N ALA A 122 28.71 -9.90 -20.30
CA ALA A 122 29.70 -10.71 -19.59
C ALA A 122 30.69 -11.43 -20.53
N LEU A 123 30.23 -11.90 -21.69
CA LEU A 123 31.07 -12.58 -22.69
C LEU A 123 31.91 -11.61 -23.52
N LYS A 124 31.45 -10.36 -23.73
CA LYS A 124 32.14 -9.31 -24.51
C LYS A 124 32.55 -8.12 -23.63
N GLN A 125 33.15 -8.45 -22.49
CA GLN A 125 33.67 -7.49 -21.52
C GLN A 125 34.63 -6.50 -22.20
N TYR A 126 34.49 -5.20 -21.92
CA TYR A 126 35.23 -4.07 -22.50
C TYR A 126 34.95 -3.74 -23.97
N SER A 127 33.88 -4.29 -24.57
CA SER A 127 33.46 -3.88 -25.91
C SER A 127 32.68 -2.56 -25.91
N VAL A 128 32.57 -1.90 -27.06
CA VAL A 128 31.73 -0.69 -27.24
C VAL A 128 30.27 -0.96 -26.86
N TYR A 129 29.80 -2.20 -27.01
CA TYR A 129 28.47 -2.64 -26.61
C TYR A 129 28.31 -2.75 -25.09
N ASP A 130 29.35 -3.17 -24.37
CA ASP A 130 29.40 -3.17 -22.90
C ASP A 130 29.36 -1.73 -22.36
N HIS A 131 30.17 -0.83 -22.91
CA HIS A 131 30.16 0.58 -22.50
C HIS A 131 28.85 1.33 -22.77
N ALA A 132 28.09 0.97 -23.82
CA ALA A 132 26.80 1.60 -24.12
C ALA A 132 25.63 1.06 -23.28
N VAL A 133 25.76 -0.13 -22.70
CA VAL A 133 24.73 -0.78 -21.89
C VAL A 133 24.97 -0.54 -20.39
N THR A 134 26.23 -0.47 -19.98
CA THR A 134 26.65 -0.32 -18.58
C THR A 134 26.94 1.14 -18.19
N GLY A 135 27.11 2.04 -19.18
CA GLY A 135 27.53 3.44 -19.01
C GLY A 135 26.49 4.46 -19.47
#